data_AF-A0A2V7N9Z4-F1
#
_entry.id   AF-A0A2V7N9Z4-F1
#
_cell.length_a   1.000
_cell.length_b   1.000
_cell.length_c   1.000
_cell.angle_alpha   90.00
_cell.angle_beta   90.00
_cell.angle_gamma   90.00
#
_symmetry.space_group_name_H-M   'P 1'
#
loop_
_entity.id
_entity.type
_entity.pdbx_description
1 polymer ?
#
loop_
_entity_poly.entity_id
_entity_poly.type
_entity_poly.pdbx_seq_one_letter_code
_entity_poly.pdbx_strand_id
1 'polypeptide(L)'
;MEAITRNAEVGTRNRWRALRRLTCCSAFRVPRSAFGLLALLALAFSPASSLAQQWPVHSLDRPRPPVVDPGPERAPVPPPADAIVLFDGKDLTQWQSQDSTPAKWVVRNGYVEVAPHTGAIMTKRGLGDVQLHVEWAAPTPPKGESQERGNSG
;
A
#
# COMPACT_ATOMS: atom_id res chain seq x y z
N MET A 1 20.09 0.07 -1.36
CA MET A 1 20.73 -0.97 -2.19
C MET A 1 19.66 -1.85 -2.84
N GLU A 2 19.10 -1.44 -3.98
CA GLU A 2 17.84 -1.99 -4.51
C GLU A 2 18.04 -2.98 -5.70
N ALA A 3 17.60 -4.26 -5.65
CA ALA A 3 17.95 -5.29 -6.68
C ALA A 3 17.02 -6.53 -6.85
N ILE A 4 16.56 -6.88 -8.07
CA ILE A 4 15.08 -6.93 -8.25
C ILE A 4 14.53 -7.89 -9.38
N THR A 5 13.47 -8.73 -9.12
CA THR A 5 13.04 -9.97 -9.89
C THR A 5 11.50 -10.31 -10.06
N ARG A 6 11.03 -10.82 -11.25
CA ARG A 6 9.80 -10.50 -12.10
C ARG A 6 8.41 -11.26 -12.08
N ASN A 7 7.25 -10.59 -12.41
CA ASN A 7 6.01 -10.96 -13.22
C ASN A 7 4.59 -10.30 -12.96
N ALA A 8 3.76 -10.18 -14.02
CA ALA A 8 2.35 -9.71 -14.00
C ALA A 8 1.35 -10.73 -14.67
N GLU A 9 0.04 -10.52 -14.93
CA GLU A 9 -0.85 -9.33 -15.03
C GLU A 9 -2.39 -9.70 -14.92
N VAL A 10 -3.30 -8.78 -15.32
CA VAL A 10 -4.69 -8.90 -15.89
C VAL A 10 -5.44 -10.26 -15.84
N GLY A 11 -6.76 -10.39 -15.60
CA GLY A 11 -7.88 -9.44 -15.55
C GLY A 11 -9.10 -9.91 -16.39
N THR A 12 -10.31 -9.43 -16.01
CA THR A 12 -11.65 -9.46 -16.68
C THR A 12 -12.56 -10.66 -16.38
N ARG A 13 -13.90 -10.60 -16.40
CA ARG A 13 -15.01 -9.65 -16.10
C ARG A 13 -16.30 -10.30 -16.66
N ASN A 14 -17.42 -10.18 -15.94
CA ASN A 14 -18.81 -10.28 -16.44
C ASN A 14 -19.31 -11.70 -16.84
N ARG A 15 -20.58 -12.09 -16.61
CA ARG A 15 -21.81 -11.41 -17.06
C ARG A 15 -23.03 -11.79 -16.19
N TRP A 16 -23.92 -10.82 -15.99
CA TRP A 16 -25.25 -11.03 -15.42
C TRP A 16 -26.22 -11.67 -16.43
N ARG A 17 -27.15 -12.50 -15.94
CA ARG A 17 -28.42 -12.78 -16.62
C ARG A 17 -29.56 -12.76 -15.60
N ALA A 18 -30.53 -11.88 -15.83
CA ALA A 18 -31.76 -11.81 -15.05
C ALA A 18 -32.90 -12.56 -15.75
N LEU A 19 -33.68 -13.33 -14.99
CA LEU A 19 -35.05 -13.71 -15.34
C LEU A 19 -35.93 -13.41 -14.11
N ARG A 20 -36.78 -12.39 -14.20
CA ARG A 20 -38.19 -12.46 -14.65
C ARG A 20 -39.08 -13.10 -13.59
N ARG A 21 -39.82 -12.22 -12.90
CA ARG A 21 -40.82 -12.56 -11.87
C ARG A 21 -42.05 -13.18 -12.54
N LEU A 22 -42.59 -14.23 -11.94
CA LEU A 22 -43.93 -14.73 -12.20
C LEU A 22 -44.72 -14.68 -10.88
N THR A 23 -45.70 -13.79 -10.81
CA THR A 23 -46.64 -13.70 -9.70
C THR A 23 -47.77 -14.69 -9.91
N CYS A 24 -47.87 -15.70 -9.04
CA CYS A 24 -49.02 -16.58 -8.96
C CYS A 24 -49.68 -16.41 -7.58
N CYS A 25 -50.88 -15.83 -7.56
CA CYS A 25 -51.70 -15.79 -6.36
C CYS A 25 -52.30 -17.17 -6.11
N SER A 26 -51.84 -17.86 -5.05
CA SER A 26 -52.52 -19.03 -4.51
C SER A 26 -52.84 -18.79 -3.03
N ALA A 27 -54.11 -18.97 -2.66
CA ALA A 27 -54.61 -18.72 -1.31
C ALA A 27 -54.23 -19.88 -0.37
N PHE A 28 -52.99 -19.88 0.12
CA PHE A 28 -52.51 -20.87 1.08
C PHE A 28 -53.16 -20.68 2.46
N ARG A 29 -54.13 -21.52 2.80
CA ARG A 29 -54.58 -21.71 4.19
C ARG A 29 -53.51 -22.49 4.95
N VAL A 30 -52.63 -21.77 5.63
CA VAL A 30 -51.57 -22.38 6.47
C VAL A 30 -52.21 -22.99 7.74
N PRO A 31 -52.02 -24.29 8.02
CA PRO A 31 -52.45 -24.88 9.29
C PRO A 31 -51.61 -24.31 10.45
N ARG A 32 -52.25 -24.05 11.60
CA ARG A 32 -51.65 -23.35 12.75
C ARG A 32 -50.40 -24.03 13.35
N SER A 33 -50.14 -25.29 13.02
CA SER A 33 -48.95 -26.04 13.41
C SER A 33 -47.66 -25.64 12.68
N ALA A 34 -47.74 -24.95 11.53
CA ALA A 34 -46.55 -24.56 10.76
C ALA A 34 -45.71 -23.42 11.40
N PHE A 35 -46.26 -22.69 12.37
CA PHE A 35 -45.56 -21.59 13.05
C PHE A 35 -44.48 -22.06 14.03
N GLY A 36 -44.56 -23.29 14.54
CA GLY A 36 -43.58 -23.82 15.51
C GLY A 36 -42.20 -24.09 14.90
N LEU A 37 -42.14 -24.57 13.65
CA LEU A 37 -40.87 -24.94 13.01
C LEU A 37 -40.12 -23.76 12.41
N LEU A 38 -40.81 -22.68 12.02
CA LEU A 38 -40.16 -21.49 11.48
C LEU A 38 -39.41 -20.68 12.56
N ALA A 39 -39.90 -20.71 13.80
CA ALA A 39 -39.29 -19.99 14.93
C ALA A 39 -37.91 -20.55 15.32
N LEU A 40 -37.70 -21.88 15.20
CA LEU A 40 -36.44 -22.54 15.53
C LEU A 40 -35.33 -22.31 14.49
N LEU A 41 -35.67 -21.99 13.24
CA LEU A 41 -34.70 -21.70 12.19
C LEU A 41 -34.22 -20.24 12.19
N ALA A 42 -34.91 -19.34 12.88
CA ALA A 42 -34.54 -17.92 13.00
C ALA A 42 -33.42 -17.66 14.03
N LEU A 43 -33.14 -18.60 14.94
CA LEU A 43 -32.15 -18.46 16.02
C LEU A 43 -30.69 -18.72 15.60
N ALA A 44 -30.45 -19.20 14.38
CA ALA A 44 -29.12 -19.60 13.92
C ALA A 44 -28.32 -18.49 13.20
N PHE A 45 -28.92 -17.31 12.95
CA PHE A 45 -28.31 -16.19 12.22
C PHE A 45 -28.39 -14.88 13.01
N SER A 46 -27.84 -14.87 14.22
CA SER A 46 -27.39 -13.61 14.82
C SER A 46 -26.20 -13.10 14.00
N PRO A 47 -26.28 -11.93 13.31
CA PRO A 47 -25.09 -11.33 12.75
C PRO A 47 -24.15 -11.02 13.92
N ALA A 48 -22.93 -11.57 13.89
CA ALA A 48 -21.93 -11.22 14.88
C ALA A 48 -21.71 -9.71 14.81
N SER A 49 -22.10 -8.99 15.87
CA SER A 49 -21.83 -7.56 15.96
C SER A 49 -20.32 -7.37 15.94
N SER A 50 -19.80 -6.91 14.79
CA SER A 50 -18.42 -6.44 14.72
C SER A 50 -18.27 -5.36 15.78
N LEU A 51 -17.30 -5.53 16.69
CA LEU A 51 -16.99 -4.50 17.68
C LEU A 51 -16.83 -3.18 16.93
N ALA A 52 -17.63 -2.17 17.32
CA ALA A 52 -17.62 -0.89 16.65
C ALA A 52 -16.19 -0.33 16.70
N GLN A 53 -15.56 -0.17 15.54
CA GLN A 53 -14.20 0.33 15.45
C GLN A 53 -14.17 1.71 16.12
N GLN A 54 -13.43 1.84 17.24
CA GLN A 54 -13.44 3.04 18.08
C GLN A 54 -13.02 4.32 17.32
N TRP A 55 -12.27 4.18 16.22
CA TRP A 55 -11.85 5.27 15.36
C TRP A 55 -12.23 5.00 13.89
N PRO A 56 -12.78 5.97 13.16
CA PRO A 56 -12.94 5.87 11.71
C PRO A 56 -11.63 5.51 10.99
N VAL A 57 -11.75 4.85 9.84
CA VAL A 57 -10.61 4.60 8.94
C VAL A 57 -9.99 5.96 8.58
N HIS A 58 -8.67 6.09 8.75
CA HIS A 58 -7.89 7.33 8.60
C HIS A 58 -8.14 8.45 9.63
N SER A 59 -8.77 8.20 10.78
CA SER A 59 -8.89 9.20 11.86
C SER A 59 -7.51 9.67 12.38
N LEU A 60 -7.31 10.99 12.37
CA LEU A 60 -6.09 11.65 12.85
C LEU A 60 -6.12 12.00 14.34
N ASP A 61 -7.31 12.01 14.95
CA ASP A 61 -7.55 12.40 16.35
C ASP A 61 -7.20 11.30 17.36
N ARG A 62 -6.83 10.11 16.87
CA ARG A 62 -6.37 9.01 17.71
C ARG A 62 -5.04 9.37 18.39
N PRO A 63 -4.81 9.01 19.68
CA PRO A 63 -3.55 9.27 20.36
C PRO A 63 -2.35 8.76 19.56
N ARG A 64 -1.37 9.63 19.34
CA ARG A 64 -0.12 9.26 18.66
C ARG A 64 0.76 8.46 19.62
N PRO A 65 1.47 7.40 19.16
CA PRO A 65 2.48 6.75 19.97
C PRO A 65 3.53 7.75 20.48
N PRO A 66 4.11 7.54 21.67
CA PRO A 66 5.20 8.38 22.16
C PRO A 66 6.42 8.26 21.24
N VAL A 67 7.20 9.34 21.14
CA VAL A 67 8.50 9.31 20.45
C VAL A 67 9.49 8.55 21.34
N VAL A 68 10.20 7.59 20.75
CA VAL A 68 11.21 6.76 21.41
C VAL A 68 12.51 6.90 20.64
N ASP A 69 13.63 6.99 21.35
CA ASP A 69 14.97 6.96 20.77
C ASP A 69 15.32 5.51 20.36
N PRO A 70 15.58 5.22 19.06
CA PRO A 70 15.97 3.89 18.61
C PRO A 70 17.41 3.50 18.97
N GLY A 71 18.20 4.44 19.51
CA GLY A 71 19.64 4.29 19.71
C GLY A 71 20.45 4.64 18.45
N PRO A 72 21.77 4.42 18.48
CA PRO A 72 22.66 4.81 17.39
C PRO A 72 22.40 4.03 16.10
N GLU A 73 22.60 4.71 14.97
CA GLU A 73 22.54 4.13 13.63
C GLU A 73 23.55 2.98 13.47
N ARG A 74 23.17 1.94 12.71
CA ARG A 74 24.04 0.81 12.37
C ARG A 74 24.65 1.05 11.00
N ALA A 75 25.87 0.55 10.80
CA ALA A 75 26.49 0.58 9.47
C ALA A 75 25.61 -0.14 8.44
N PRO A 76 25.49 0.37 7.20
CA PRO A 76 24.74 -0.30 6.14
C PRO A 76 25.21 -1.73 5.90
N VAL A 77 24.27 -2.64 5.68
CA VAL A 77 24.58 -4.03 5.32
C VAL A 77 25.05 -4.06 3.87
N PRO A 78 26.19 -4.70 3.53
CA PRO A 78 26.64 -4.84 2.14
C PRO A 78 25.58 -5.52 1.26
N PRO A 79 25.51 -5.18 -0.05
CA PRO A 79 24.55 -5.79 -0.94
C PRO A 79 24.90 -7.27 -1.18
N PRO A 80 23.92 -8.15 -1.43
CA PRO A 80 24.17 -9.50 -1.94
C PRO A 80 25.06 -9.48 -3.19
N ALA A 81 25.87 -10.52 -3.39
CA ALA A 81 26.86 -10.55 -4.48
C ALA A 81 26.24 -10.58 -5.89
N ASP A 82 24.97 -10.97 -6.01
CA ASP A 82 24.15 -10.98 -7.23
C ASP A 82 23.31 -9.70 -7.39
N ALA A 83 23.33 -8.79 -6.42
CA ALA A 83 22.52 -7.58 -6.44
C ALA A 83 23.04 -6.54 -7.44
N ILE A 84 22.10 -5.93 -8.17
CA ILE A 84 22.35 -4.74 -8.99
C ILE A 84 22.43 -3.53 -8.07
N VAL A 85 23.61 -2.96 -7.90
CA VAL A 85 23.78 -1.76 -7.07
C VAL A 85 23.27 -0.53 -7.83
N LEU A 86 22.04 -0.09 -7.54
CA LEU A 86 21.48 1.13 -8.12
C LEU A 86 22.10 2.42 -7.56
N PHE A 87 22.64 2.39 -6.34
CA PHE A 87 23.34 3.52 -5.73
C PHE A 87 24.38 2.99 -4.73
N ASP A 88 25.61 3.47 -4.82
CA ASP A 88 26.77 3.03 -4.03
C ASP A 88 27.40 4.16 -3.18
N GLY A 89 26.71 5.31 -3.11
CA GLY A 89 27.19 6.52 -2.43
C GLY A 89 27.99 7.50 -3.31
N LYS A 90 28.33 7.16 -4.57
CA LYS A 90 29.20 8.00 -5.42
C LYS A 90 28.46 8.83 -6.46
N ASP A 91 27.54 8.22 -7.21
CA ASP A 91 26.91 8.87 -8.36
C ASP A 91 25.51 8.32 -8.68
N LEU A 92 24.85 8.93 -9.67
CA LEU A 92 23.53 8.54 -10.18
C LEU A 92 23.62 7.91 -11.58
N THR A 93 24.72 7.21 -11.90
CA THR A 93 24.93 6.61 -13.24
C THR A 93 23.86 5.60 -13.64
N GLN A 94 23.22 4.93 -12.68
CA GLN A 94 22.11 4.00 -12.91
C GLN A 94 20.74 4.69 -13.05
N TRP A 95 20.67 6.02 -12.85
CA TRP A 95 19.44 6.80 -12.83
C TRP A 95 19.39 7.85 -13.94
N GLN A 96 18.17 8.24 -14.30
CA GLN A 96 17.88 9.30 -15.25
C GLN A 96 16.66 10.10 -14.79
N SER A 97 16.52 11.32 -15.29
CA SER A 97 15.29 12.10 -15.23
C SER A 97 14.21 11.46 -16.12
N GLN A 98 12.93 11.83 -15.93
CA GLN A 98 11.81 11.32 -16.74
C GLN A 98 11.94 11.58 -18.26
N ASP A 99 12.65 12.64 -18.64
CA ASP A 99 13.00 13.02 -20.01
C ASP A 99 14.21 12.26 -20.58
N SER A 100 14.69 11.22 -19.88
CA SER A 100 15.94 10.47 -20.17
C SER A 100 17.24 11.29 -20.13
N THR A 101 17.20 12.54 -19.63
CA THR A 101 18.42 13.31 -19.33
C THR A 101 19.06 12.80 -18.02
N PRO A 102 20.31 13.19 -17.68
CA PRO A 102 20.92 12.81 -16.41
C PRO A 102 20.03 13.14 -15.20
N ALA A 103 20.08 12.30 -14.18
CA ALA A 103 19.40 12.57 -12.91
C ALA A 103 19.98 13.83 -12.25
N LYS A 104 19.12 14.74 -11.81
CA LYS A 104 19.48 16.08 -11.30
C LYS A 104 19.43 16.18 -9.76
N TRP A 105 19.14 15.07 -9.09
CA TRP A 105 19.25 14.95 -7.63
C TRP A 105 20.72 15.04 -7.17
N VAL A 106 20.92 15.37 -5.91
CA VAL A 106 22.25 15.74 -5.39
C VAL A 106 22.88 14.60 -4.63
N VAL A 107 24.07 14.16 -5.03
CA VAL A 107 24.86 13.20 -4.22
C VAL A 107 25.80 13.97 -3.29
N ARG A 108 25.76 13.66 -1.99
CA ARG A 108 26.70 14.17 -0.97
C ARG A 108 26.90 13.10 0.10
N ASN A 109 28.09 13.03 0.70
CA ASN A 109 28.36 12.24 1.91
C ASN A 109 27.85 10.78 1.90
N GLY A 110 27.82 10.12 0.74
CA GLY A 110 27.32 8.74 0.60
C GLY A 110 25.80 8.58 0.45
N TYR A 111 25.02 9.67 0.43
CA TYR A 111 23.57 9.67 0.22
C TYR A 111 23.16 10.52 -1.00
N VAL A 112 21.89 10.39 -1.43
CA VAL A 112 21.28 11.23 -2.46
C VAL A 112 20.12 12.04 -1.87
N GLU A 113 20.03 13.32 -2.25
CA GLU A 113 19.02 14.28 -1.82
C GLU A 113 18.18 14.76 -3.00
N VAL A 114 16.87 14.89 -2.80
CA VAL A 114 15.94 15.46 -3.79
C VAL A 114 16.28 16.94 -4.01
N ALA A 115 16.70 17.29 -5.22
CA ALA A 115 16.92 18.70 -5.58
C ALA A 115 15.57 19.39 -5.86
N PRO A 116 15.30 20.59 -5.28
CA PRO A 116 14.10 21.37 -5.59
C PRO A 116 13.90 21.57 -7.09
N HIS A 117 12.66 21.42 -7.56
CA HIS A 117 12.24 21.62 -8.96
C HIS A 117 12.90 20.71 -10.00
N THR A 118 13.59 19.62 -9.60
CA THR A 118 14.21 18.69 -10.55
C THR A 118 13.32 17.54 -11.00
N GLY A 119 12.19 17.32 -10.33
CA GLY A 119 11.26 16.22 -10.62
C GLY A 119 11.74 14.86 -10.12
N ALA A 120 11.03 13.81 -10.52
CA ALA A 120 11.37 12.44 -10.18
C ALA A 120 12.50 11.89 -11.05
N ILE A 121 13.25 10.95 -10.50
CA ILE A 121 14.25 10.14 -11.20
C ILE A 121 13.76 8.69 -11.32
N MET A 122 14.28 7.96 -12.30
CA MET A 122 13.97 6.55 -12.55
C MET A 122 15.25 5.79 -12.89
N THR A 123 15.25 4.47 -12.70
CA THR A 123 16.33 3.62 -13.16
C THR A 123 16.41 3.65 -14.68
N LYS A 124 17.62 3.77 -15.26
CA LYS A 124 17.83 3.69 -16.72
C LYS A 124 17.39 2.36 -17.31
N ARG A 125 17.49 1.30 -16.51
CA ARG A 125 17.05 -0.05 -16.85
C ARG A 125 15.59 -0.26 -16.45
N GLY A 126 14.81 -0.85 -17.34
CA GLY A 126 13.53 -1.45 -16.98
C GLY A 126 13.76 -2.70 -16.12
N LEU A 127 13.05 -2.79 -15.01
CA LEU A 127 12.98 -3.97 -14.15
C LEU A 127 11.57 -4.57 -14.31
N GLY A 128 11.07 -5.45 -13.43
CA GLY A 128 9.65 -5.89 -13.48
C GLY A 128 9.10 -6.04 -12.08
N ASP A 129 8.74 -7.24 -11.60
CA ASP A 129 8.77 -7.50 -10.14
C ASP A 129 10.20 -7.49 -9.62
N VAL A 130 10.30 -7.49 -8.29
CA VAL A 130 11.28 -6.72 -7.53
C VAL A 130 11.46 -7.29 -6.10
N GLN A 131 12.69 -7.57 -5.64
CA GLN A 131 13.06 -7.63 -4.21
C GLN A 131 13.80 -6.34 -3.80
N LEU A 132 13.14 -5.40 -3.14
CA LEU A 132 13.68 -4.05 -2.96
C LEU A 132 14.34 -3.85 -1.58
N HIS A 133 15.44 -3.10 -1.53
CA HIS A 133 16.02 -2.59 -0.28
C HIS A 133 16.47 -1.13 -0.46
N VAL A 134 15.58 -0.20 -0.15
CA VAL A 134 15.91 1.23 -0.04
C VAL A 134 16.07 1.61 1.42
N GLU A 135 17.03 2.49 1.68
CA GLU A 135 17.14 3.22 2.93
C GLU A 135 16.85 4.69 2.60
N TRP A 136 16.03 5.34 3.43
CA TRP A 136 15.60 6.72 3.23
C TRP A 136 15.49 7.42 4.58
N ALA A 137 15.71 8.73 4.58
CA ALA A 137 15.59 9.57 5.77
C ALA A 137 14.77 10.82 5.44
N ALA A 138 13.83 11.17 6.32
CA ALA A 138 13.16 12.46 6.27
C ALA A 138 14.05 13.56 6.88
N PRO A 139 13.96 14.82 6.43
CA PRO A 139 14.68 15.93 7.04
C PRO A 139 14.39 16.05 8.54
N THR A 140 15.42 16.37 9.34
CA THR A 140 15.28 16.63 10.77
C THR A 140 15.79 18.05 11.09
N PRO A 141 14.95 18.96 11.64
CA PRO A 141 13.53 18.77 11.91
C PRO A 141 12.71 18.68 10.61
N PRO A 142 11.64 17.86 10.58
CA PRO A 142 10.76 17.75 9.43
C PRO A 142 9.93 19.03 9.26
N LYS A 143 9.64 19.37 8.01
CA LYS A 143 8.82 20.54 7.60
C LYS A 143 7.55 20.05 6.92
N GLY A 144 6.50 20.87 6.94
CA GLY A 144 5.20 20.52 6.35
C GLY A 144 4.31 19.71 7.29
N GLU A 145 3.07 19.46 6.85
CA GLU A 145 2.04 18.75 7.60
C GLU A 145 1.41 17.64 6.74
N SER A 146 0.93 16.57 7.39
CA SER A 146 0.29 15.44 6.70
C SER A 146 1.13 14.91 5.51
N GLN A 147 0.54 14.79 4.32
CA GLN A 147 1.17 14.33 3.08
C GLN A 147 2.27 15.25 2.54
N GLU A 148 2.49 16.44 3.10
CA GLU A 148 3.56 17.36 2.69
C GLU A 148 4.80 17.27 3.60
N ARG A 149 4.81 16.32 4.55
CA ARG A 149 5.82 16.24 5.61
C ARG A 149 7.01 15.33 5.27
N GLY A 150 7.63 15.58 4.11
CA GLY A 150 8.75 14.79 3.59
C GLY A 150 8.32 13.57 2.76
N ASN A 151 7.27 13.73 1.95
CA ASN A 151 6.66 12.66 1.16
C ASN A 151 7.42 12.38 -0.14
N SER A 152 7.59 11.10 -0.45
CA SER A 152 8.17 10.54 -1.67
C SER A 152 7.69 9.08 -1.81
N GLY A 153 7.76 8.49 -3.00
CA GLY A 153 7.32 7.12 -3.30
C GLY A 153 7.39 6.79 -4.78
#